data_AF-A0A971KHK5-F1
#
_entry.id   AF-A0A971KHK5-F1
#
_cell.length_a   1.000
_cell.length_b   1.000
_cell.length_c   1.000
_cell.angle_alpha   90.00
_cell.angle_beta   90.00
_cell.angle_gamma   90.00
#
_symmetry.space_group_name_H-M   'P 1'
#
loop_
_entity.id
_entity.type
_entity.pdbx_description
1 polymer ?
#
loop_
_entity_poly.entity_id
_entity_poly.type
_entity_poly.pdbx_seq_one_letter_code
_entity_poly.pdbx_strand_id
1 'polypeptide(L)'
;MASRDFRIAARIRNDINYHVPLFPTSDNLHALLQQAKDFSYTYNVQQQQKGVQDFLSTGNLHAVGVLHLLYQTVVSKYLVEQNHDFFSRLSPQIARNHASQDVLMFFAKEFPSPDLMKQQPTLPFFMEETARGFFIHQVMTENPAIIKAVKPLLSPPGIQFPPASQALTALMGAYTKSASRVGENEEDIYSFLSEPSRLFPDSLTDQITFIIEHWRDLLPKDLIIMLLRAIDVISEETKPRFHGGPQTSAVPDYSKNNWAGFHEHEAFSADSNWMPNVVMIAKSTLVWLDQLSKHYGYQITTLDQIPDCELDKLAEQGFTGLWLIGLWERSPASKKIKNLCGNPEAEASAYALKGYDIAVSIGGWKALKNLDERCRARRIRLASDMVPNHTGIDSDWIVHHPEYYVSTPHVPYPSYSFNGPDLSSDSTIEIKIEDHYFNRTDAAVTFMRLDKRSHEIQYIFHGNDGTSMPWNDTAQLDFLNPQTREAVIQQIIHVARNF
;
A
#
# COMPACT_ATOMS: atom_id res chain seq x y z
N MET A 1 2.33 21.71 18.03
CA MET A 1 2.52 23.03 17.39
C MET A 1 1.16 23.54 16.94
N ALA A 2 1.00 24.85 16.71
CA ALA A 2 -0.23 25.35 16.07
C ALA A 2 -0.35 24.79 14.65
N SER A 3 -1.57 24.40 14.26
CA SER A 3 -1.89 23.85 12.92
C SER A 3 -1.64 24.89 11.85
N ARG A 4 -0.87 24.53 10.81
CA ARG A 4 -0.50 25.43 9.71
C ARG A 4 -0.36 24.66 8.41
N ASP A 5 -1.32 24.89 7.54
CA ASP A 5 -1.44 24.19 6.28
C ASP A 5 -0.48 24.68 5.20
N PHE A 6 -0.14 23.75 4.32
CA PHE A 6 0.56 23.98 3.07
C PHE A 6 -0.35 24.77 2.13
N ARG A 7 -0.05 26.07 1.99
CA ARG A 7 -0.85 27.01 1.19
C ARG A 7 -0.54 26.85 -0.28
N ILE A 8 -1.51 26.31 -1.02
CA ILE A 8 -1.47 26.10 -2.47
C ILE A 8 -2.44 27.05 -3.17
N ALA A 9 -2.25 27.23 -4.47
CA ALA A 9 -3.04 28.16 -5.26
C ALA A 9 -4.55 27.91 -5.18
N ALA A 10 -5.33 28.96 -4.89
CA ALA A 10 -6.79 28.93 -4.72
C ALA A 10 -7.50 28.35 -5.94
N ARG A 11 -7.05 28.72 -7.13
CA ARG A 11 -7.62 28.21 -8.38
C ARG A 11 -7.48 26.69 -8.51
N ILE A 12 -6.39 26.10 -8.03
CA ILE A 12 -6.21 24.65 -8.08
C ILE A 12 -7.20 24.00 -7.12
N ARG A 13 -7.33 24.54 -5.90
CA ARG A 13 -8.34 24.10 -4.93
C ARG A 13 -9.76 24.15 -5.51
N ASN A 14 -10.11 25.24 -6.20
CA ASN A 14 -11.41 25.42 -6.82
C ASN A 14 -11.63 24.44 -7.97
N ASP A 15 -10.61 24.25 -8.83
CA ASP A 15 -10.67 23.32 -9.95
C ASP A 15 -11.02 21.91 -9.45
N ILE A 16 -10.33 21.40 -8.43
CA ILE A 16 -10.54 20.04 -7.90
C ILE A 16 -11.57 19.96 -6.76
N ASN A 17 -12.28 21.05 -6.46
CA ASN A 17 -13.22 21.17 -5.32
C ASN A 17 -12.62 20.68 -3.97
N TYR A 18 -11.38 21.09 -3.67
CA TYR A 18 -10.63 20.68 -2.48
C TYR A 18 -10.38 21.85 -1.52
N HIS A 19 -11.27 21.99 -0.53
CA HIS A 19 -11.29 23.13 0.40
C HIS A 19 -10.79 22.80 1.81
N VAL A 20 -10.28 21.59 2.05
CA VAL A 20 -9.70 21.21 3.34
C VAL A 20 -8.22 21.60 3.45
N PRO A 21 -7.69 21.80 4.67
CA PRO A 21 -6.28 22.10 4.91
C PRO A 21 -5.37 20.97 4.40
N LEU A 22 -4.24 21.32 3.77
CA LEU A 22 -3.29 20.37 3.20
C LEU A 22 -2.03 20.33 4.08
N PHE A 23 -1.58 19.15 4.53
CA PHE A 23 -0.45 18.95 5.45
C PHE A 23 -0.42 19.90 6.67
N PRO A 24 -1.50 19.98 7.47
CA PRO A 24 -1.65 20.99 8.52
C PRO A 24 -0.85 20.72 9.79
N THR A 25 -0.62 19.44 10.14
CA THR A 25 0.10 19.04 11.36
C THR A 25 0.98 17.81 11.11
N SER A 26 1.91 17.56 12.03
CA SER A 26 2.78 16.38 12.05
C SER A 26 2.27 15.29 13.02
N ASP A 27 1.00 15.32 13.42
CA ASP A 27 0.53 14.45 14.52
C ASP A 27 0.28 12.99 14.07
N ASN A 28 0.13 12.76 12.76
CA ASN A 28 -0.12 11.42 12.22
C ASN A 28 0.56 11.22 10.86
N LEU A 29 1.66 10.46 10.87
CA LEU A 29 2.45 10.14 9.68
C LEU A 29 1.67 9.39 8.60
N HIS A 30 0.81 8.45 8.99
CA HIS A 30 0.00 7.69 8.02
C HIS A 30 -1.05 8.58 7.33
N ALA A 31 -1.59 9.56 8.07
CA ALA A 31 -2.53 10.52 7.51
C ALA A 31 -1.89 11.42 6.44
N LEU A 32 -0.61 11.77 6.57
CA LEU A 32 0.08 12.62 5.57
C LEU A 32 0.22 11.92 4.22
N LEU A 33 0.69 10.67 4.20
CA LEU A 33 0.80 9.92 2.95
C LEU A 33 -0.58 9.66 2.32
N GLN A 34 -1.59 9.35 3.14
CA GLN A 34 -2.95 9.19 2.64
C GLN A 34 -3.49 10.49 2.03
N GLN A 35 -3.26 11.64 2.69
CA GLN A 35 -3.66 12.94 2.15
C GLN A 35 -2.97 13.25 0.82
N ALA A 36 -1.69 12.89 0.66
CA ALA A 36 -0.98 13.03 -0.60
C ALA A 36 -1.58 12.14 -1.70
N LYS A 37 -1.92 10.89 -1.38
CA LYS A 37 -2.60 9.96 -2.31
C LYS A 37 -3.94 10.53 -2.77
N ASP A 38 -4.80 10.93 -1.83
CA ASP A 38 -6.14 11.43 -2.13
C ASP A 38 -6.10 12.71 -2.98
N PHE A 39 -5.22 13.64 -2.61
CA PHE A 39 -5.06 14.91 -3.32
C PHE A 39 -4.53 14.70 -4.73
N SER A 40 -3.43 13.94 -4.88
CA SER A 40 -2.83 13.67 -6.20
C SER A 40 -3.78 12.88 -7.09
N TYR A 41 -4.53 11.91 -6.56
CA TYR A 41 -5.56 11.19 -7.31
C TYR A 41 -6.65 12.13 -7.84
N THR A 42 -7.24 12.95 -6.96
CA THR A 42 -8.33 13.87 -7.34
C THR A 42 -7.86 14.87 -8.40
N TYR A 43 -6.64 15.41 -8.23
CA TYR A 43 -6.04 16.28 -9.22
C TYR A 43 -5.79 15.57 -10.56
N ASN A 44 -5.18 14.39 -10.53
CA ASN A 44 -4.79 13.65 -11.73
C ASN A 44 -6.01 13.18 -12.53
N VAL A 45 -7.08 12.71 -11.87
CA VAL A 45 -8.35 12.35 -12.54
C VAL A 45 -8.91 13.56 -13.29
N GLN A 46 -8.89 14.75 -12.69
CA GLN A 46 -9.37 15.95 -13.36
C GLN A 46 -8.47 16.36 -14.54
N GLN A 47 -7.14 16.26 -14.40
CA GLN A 47 -6.22 16.53 -15.51
C GLN A 47 -6.43 15.54 -16.67
N GLN A 48 -6.64 14.26 -16.36
CA GLN A 48 -6.91 13.24 -17.35
C GLN A 48 -8.21 13.53 -18.12
N GLN A 49 -9.27 13.97 -17.44
CA GLN A 49 -10.52 14.41 -18.07
C GLN A 49 -10.34 15.64 -18.97
N LYS A 50 -9.39 16.53 -18.63
CA LYS A 50 -9.00 17.70 -19.45
C LYS A 50 -8.04 17.32 -20.60
N GLY A 51 -7.60 16.06 -20.71
CA GLY A 51 -6.64 15.60 -21.72
C GLY A 51 -5.20 16.07 -21.47
N VAL A 52 -4.88 16.50 -20.24
CA VAL A 52 -3.57 16.99 -19.83
C VAL A 52 -2.75 15.85 -19.22
N GLN A 53 -1.46 15.77 -19.54
CA GLN A 53 -0.55 14.71 -19.04
C GLN A 53 0.35 15.16 -17.89
N ASP A 54 0.22 16.40 -17.42
CA ASP A 54 0.95 16.90 -16.24
C ASP A 54 0.28 16.39 -14.95
N PHE A 55 0.70 15.19 -14.53
CA PHE A 55 0.25 14.55 -13.29
C PHE A 55 1.15 14.88 -12.10
N LEU A 56 0.54 14.97 -10.91
CA LEU A 56 1.25 15.06 -9.64
C LEU A 56 1.67 13.66 -9.18
N SER A 57 2.95 13.52 -8.86
CA SER A 57 3.49 12.36 -8.16
C SER A 57 3.09 12.40 -6.68
N THR A 58 2.62 11.27 -6.15
CA THR A 58 2.19 11.15 -4.76
C THR A 58 3.37 11.30 -3.80
N GLY A 59 4.49 10.64 -4.08
CA GLY A 59 5.71 10.67 -3.27
C GLY A 59 6.38 12.03 -3.26
N ASN A 60 6.46 12.69 -4.42
CA ASN A 60 6.94 14.07 -4.51
C ASN A 60 6.05 15.03 -3.70
N LEU A 61 4.72 14.93 -3.83
CA LEU A 61 3.80 15.76 -3.07
C LEU A 61 3.91 15.51 -1.55
N HIS A 62 4.01 14.24 -1.15
CA HIS A 62 4.23 13.86 0.26
C HIS A 62 5.54 14.44 0.81
N ALA A 63 6.64 14.31 0.07
CA ALA A 63 7.94 14.86 0.48
C ALA A 63 7.90 16.39 0.63
N VAL A 64 7.26 17.10 -0.30
CA VAL A 64 7.07 18.55 -0.19
C VAL A 64 6.19 18.92 1.01
N GLY A 65 5.16 18.11 1.31
CA GLY A 65 4.34 18.26 2.52
C GLY A 65 5.17 18.12 3.81
N VAL A 66 6.07 17.13 3.87
CA VAL A 66 6.97 16.94 5.01
C VAL A 66 7.99 18.08 5.11
N LEU A 67 8.55 18.55 3.99
CA LEU A 67 9.44 19.72 3.96
C LEU A 67 8.73 21.00 4.42
N HIS A 68 7.45 21.19 4.07
CA HIS A 68 6.64 22.27 4.63
C HIS A 68 6.57 22.16 6.15
N LEU A 69 6.21 20.99 6.70
CA LEU A 69 6.17 20.78 8.15
C LEU A 69 7.53 21.01 8.83
N LEU A 70 8.62 20.65 8.16
CA LEU A 70 9.98 20.95 8.59
C LEU A 70 10.22 22.46 8.67
N TYR A 71 9.94 23.21 7.61
CA TYR A 71 10.11 24.67 7.61
C TYR A 71 9.25 25.34 8.70
N GLN A 72 8.01 24.87 8.86
CA GLN A 72 7.13 25.32 9.94
C GLN A 72 7.73 25.07 11.33
N THR A 73 8.35 23.90 11.52
CA THR A 73 8.99 23.47 12.77
C THR A 73 10.21 24.32 13.09
N VAL A 74 11.13 24.46 12.14
CA VAL A 74 12.36 25.25 12.31
C VAL A 74 12.03 26.71 12.57
N VAL A 75 11.12 27.31 11.79
CA VAL A 75 10.68 28.70 12.02
C VAL A 75 10.03 28.84 13.39
N SER A 76 9.18 27.89 13.82
CA SER A 76 8.55 27.97 15.14
C SER A 76 9.58 27.88 16.27
N LYS A 77 10.57 26.99 16.16
CA LYS A 77 11.67 26.88 17.12
C LYS A 77 12.51 28.15 17.18
N TYR A 78 12.86 28.70 16.02
CA TYR A 78 13.59 29.97 15.90
C TYR A 78 12.86 31.13 16.59
N LEU A 79 11.55 31.26 16.37
CA LEU A 79 10.74 32.27 17.05
C LEU A 79 10.77 32.05 18.57
N VAL A 80 10.55 30.83 19.06
CA VAL A 80 10.50 30.57 20.50
C VAL A 80 11.85 30.81 21.19
N GLU A 81 12.94 30.34 20.61
CA GLU A 81 14.25 30.28 21.29
C GLU A 81 15.07 31.55 21.09
N GLN A 82 14.91 32.25 19.97
CA GLN A 82 15.86 33.28 19.55
C GLN A 82 15.22 34.62 19.21
N ASN A 83 13.99 34.62 18.70
CA ASN A 83 13.39 35.83 18.13
C ASN A 83 11.85 35.82 18.18
N HIS A 84 11.30 35.85 19.40
CA HIS A 84 9.87 35.62 19.65
C HIS A 84 8.93 36.66 19.03
N ASP A 85 9.45 37.84 18.72
CA ASP A 85 8.71 38.97 18.18
C ASP A 85 9.05 39.26 16.71
N PHE A 86 9.74 38.37 15.98
CA PHE A 86 10.19 38.63 14.60
C PHE A 86 9.05 39.14 13.69
N PHE A 87 7.98 38.36 13.55
CA PHE A 87 6.84 38.74 12.70
C PHE A 87 6.03 39.88 13.33
N SER A 88 5.88 39.88 14.66
CA SER A 88 5.20 40.95 15.38
C SER A 88 5.89 42.32 15.23
N ARG A 89 7.23 42.37 15.10
CA ARG A 89 8.02 43.59 14.83
C ARG A 89 7.95 44.03 13.37
N LEU A 90 7.83 43.09 12.44
CA LEU A 90 7.61 43.37 11.02
C LEU A 90 6.21 43.96 10.78
N SER A 91 5.21 43.52 11.54
CA SER A 91 3.80 43.92 11.39
C SER A 91 3.57 45.45 11.32
N PRO A 92 4.11 46.29 12.24
CA PRO A 92 3.96 47.75 12.14
C PRO A 92 4.59 48.36 10.89
N GLN A 93 5.70 47.83 10.39
CA GLN A 93 6.35 48.35 9.19
C GLN A 93 5.58 47.97 7.93
N ILE A 94 5.12 46.71 7.86
CA ILE A 94 4.23 46.23 6.80
C ILE A 94 2.94 47.06 6.82
N ALA A 95 2.38 47.34 7.99
CA ALA A 95 1.16 48.12 8.13
C ALA A 95 1.29 49.59 7.67
N ARG A 96 2.49 50.16 7.72
CA ARG A 96 2.78 51.52 7.24
C ARG A 96 3.08 51.59 5.74
N ASN A 97 3.29 50.45 5.09
CA ASN A 97 3.59 50.37 3.66
C ASN A 97 2.44 49.68 2.92
N HIS A 98 1.57 50.49 2.29
CA HIS A 98 0.43 49.98 1.52
C HIS A 98 0.82 48.92 0.48
N ALA A 99 1.96 49.10 -0.19
CA ALA A 99 2.43 48.14 -1.20
C ALA A 99 2.81 46.77 -0.57
N SER A 100 3.33 46.75 0.66
CA SER A 100 3.60 45.51 1.40
C SER A 100 2.30 44.84 1.87
N GLN A 101 1.30 45.62 2.28
CA GLN A 101 -0.02 45.08 2.61
C GLN A 101 -0.68 44.45 1.39
N ASP A 102 -0.61 45.10 0.23
CA ASP A 102 -1.17 44.59 -1.03
C ASP A 102 -0.56 43.25 -1.41
N VAL A 103 0.75 43.06 -1.20
CA VAL A 103 1.42 41.76 -1.43
C VAL A 103 0.86 40.68 -0.51
N LEU A 104 0.70 40.95 0.79
CA LEU A 104 0.19 39.96 1.73
C LEU A 104 -1.30 39.65 1.50
N MET A 105 -2.11 40.64 1.14
CA MET A 105 -3.51 40.45 0.79
C MET A 105 -3.65 39.67 -0.52
N PHE A 106 -2.81 39.96 -1.51
CA PHE A 106 -2.71 39.17 -2.73
C PHE A 106 -2.34 37.72 -2.41
N PHE A 107 -1.31 37.51 -1.59
CA PHE A 107 -0.89 36.17 -1.18
C PHE A 107 -2.01 35.42 -0.44
N ALA A 108 -2.68 36.06 0.51
CA ALA A 108 -3.78 35.44 1.25
C ALA A 108 -4.97 35.05 0.36
N LYS A 109 -5.21 35.81 -0.71
CA LYS A 109 -6.25 35.53 -1.70
C LYS A 109 -5.85 34.40 -2.65
N GLU A 110 -4.66 34.47 -3.23
CA GLU A 110 -4.20 33.53 -4.24
C GLU A 110 -3.70 32.21 -3.64
N PHE A 111 -3.24 32.21 -2.39
CA PHE A 111 -2.74 31.06 -1.63
C PHE A 111 -3.39 31.03 -0.23
N PRO A 112 -4.70 30.75 -0.15
CA PRO A 112 -5.45 30.82 1.09
C PRO A 112 -5.04 29.70 2.06
N SER A 113 -5.24 29.95 3.34
CA SER A 113 -5.13 28.97 4.43
C SER A 113 -6.52 28.63 4.95
N PRO A 114 -7.14 27.51 4.50
CA PRO A 114 -8.34 26.96 5.11
C PRO A 114 -8.28 26.88 6.64
N ASP A 115 -7.13 26.51 7.21
CA ASP A 115 -6.94 26.42 8.66
C ASP A 115 -7.07 27.79 9.36
N LEU A 116 -6.40 28.81 8.83
CA LEU A 116 -6.45 30.16 9.38
C LEU A 116 -7.84 30.78 9.20
N MET A 117 -8.48 30.57 8.05
CA MET A 117 -9.83 31.08 7.78
C MET A 117 -10.86 30.48 8.74
N LYS A 118 -10.75 29.18 9.04
CA LYS A 118 -11.63 28.48 9.99
C LYS A 118 -11.56 29.04 11.41
N GLN A 119 -10.40 29.56 11.81
CA GLN A 119 -10.19 30.13 13.16
C GLN A 119 -10.83 31.51 13.37
N GLN A 120 -11.29 32.18 12.29
CA GLN A 120 -11.83 33.55 12.34
C GLN A 120 -10.95 34.51 13.17
N PRO A 121 -9.65 34.64 12.83
CA PRO A 121 -8.70 35.40 13.63
C PRO A 121 -8.97 36.90 13.61
N THR A 122 -8.42 37.61 14.59
CA THR A 122 -8.31 39.07 14.53
C THR A 122 -7.43 39.50 13.35
N LEU A 123 -7.68 40.69 12.78
CA LEU A 123 -6.90 41.18 11.64
C LEU A 123 -5.38 41.24 11.91
N PRO A 124 -4.89 41.69 13.09
CA PRO A 124 -3.45 41.66 13.37
C PRO A 124 -2.87 40.25 13.32
N PHE A 125 -3.53 39.27 13.95
CA PHE A 125 -3.07 37.87 13.93
C PHE A 125 -3.13 37.27 12.52
N PHE A 126 -4.19 37.58 11.76
CA PHE A 126 -4.32 37.15 10.37
C PHE A 126 -3.16 37.66 9.50
N MET A 127 -2.80 38.94 9.63
CA MET A 127 -1.70 39.54 8.86
C MET A 127 -0.35 38.97 9.28
N GLU A 128 -0.14 38.70 10.56
CA GLU A 128 1.09 38.10 11.08
C GLU A 128 1.28 36.66 10.57
N GLU A 129 0.27 35.79 10.70
CA GLU A 129 0.33 34.42 10.17
C GLU A 129 0.36 34.41 8.64
N THR A 130 -0.19 35.41 7.97
CA THR A 130 -0.05 35.58 6.51
C THR A 130 1.36 35.98 6.12
N ALA A 131 2.02 36.88 6.85
CA ALA A 131 3.42 37.24 6.63
C ALA A 131 4.34 36.02 6.83
N ARG A 132 4.09 35.22 7.87
CA ARG A 132 4.80 33.97 8.12
C ARG A 132 4.56 32.93 7.03
N GLY A 133 3.32 32.77 6.57
CA GLY A 133 2.99 31.92 5.42
C GLY A 133 3.68 32.37 4.13
N PHE A 134 3.74 33.69 3.89
CA PHE A 134 4.43 34.27 2.74
C PHE A 134 5.94 34.01 2.79
N PHE A 135 6.57 34.15 3.97
CA PHE A 135 7.98 33.84 4.16
C PHE A 135 8.33 32.39 3.79
N ILE A 136 7.57 31.42 4.30
CA ILE A 136 7.78 30.00 3.96
C ILE A 136 7.47 29.74 2.49
N HIS A 137 6.44 30.38 1.93
CA HIS A 137 6.16 30.28 0.50
C HIS A 137 7.35 30.75 -0.34
N GLN A 138 8.01 31.86 0.01
CA GLN A 138 9.21 32.33 -0.69
C GLN A 138 10.35 31.31 -0.66
N VAL A 139 10.65 30.74 0.52
CA VAL A 139 11.66 29.66 0.67
C VAL A 139 11.33 28.47 -0.25
N MET A 140 10.05 28.07 -0.31
CA MET A 140 9.61 26.94 -1.14
C MET A 140 9.64 27.27 -2.64
N THR A 141 9.32 28.50 -3.04
CA THR A 141 9.30 28.91 -4.45
C THR A 141 10.68 29.16 -5.03
N GLU A 142 11.67 29.50 -4.19
CA GLU A 142 13.08 29.60 -4.61
C GLU A 142 13.75 28.23 -4.73
N ASN A 143 13.11 27.15 -4.29
CA ASN A 143 13.61 25.79 -4.38
C ASN A 143 13.16 25.11 -5.69
N PRO A 144 14.07 24.89 -6.66
CA PRO A 144 13.69 24.35 -7.97
C PRO A 144 13.14 22.92 -7.91
N ALA A 145 13.69 22.07 -7.01
CA ALA A 145 13.21 20.71 -6.81
C ALA A 145 11.76 20.71 -6.27
N ILE A 146 11.43 21.59 -5.33
CA ILE A 146 10.06 21.74 -4.82
C ILE A 146 9.12 22.22 -5.94
N ILE A 147 9.50 23.28 -6.68
CA ILE A 147 8.68 23.79 -7.78
C ILE A 147 8.41 22.72 -8.84
N LYS A 148 9.43 21.95 -9.21
CA LYS A 148 9.29 20.84 -10.17
C LYS A 148 8.38 19.74 -9.61
N ALA A 149 8.55 19.37 -8.35
CA ALA A 149 7.82 18.29 -7.68
C ALA A 149 6.31 18.54 -7.55
N VAL A 150 5.91 19.79 -7.31
CA VAL A 150 4.51 20.15 -7.07
C VAL A 150 3.95 21.16 -8.06
N LYS A 151 4.48 21.25 -9.28
CA LYS A 151 3.89 22.10 -10.33
C LYS A 151 2.45 21.60 -10.62
N PRO A 152 1.40 22.46 -10.60
CA PRO A 152 1.41 23.93 -10.54
C PRO A 152 1.12 24.53 -9.14
N LEU A 153 1.08 23.75 -8.06
CA LEU A 153 0.52 24.14 -6.76
C LEU A 153 1.08 25.45 -6.17
N LEU A 154 2.38 25.72 -6.33
CA LEU A 154 3.06 26.89 -5.77
C LEU A 154 3.34 28.00 -6.78
N SER A 155 3.56 27.66 -8.06
CA SER A 155 3.86 28.62 -9.13
C SER A 155 2.97 28.36 -10.35
N PRO A 156 1.67 28.62 -10.24
CA PRO A 156 0.72 28.26 -11.28
C PRO A 156 0.74 29.31 -12.43
N PRO A 157 0.65 28.89 -13.72
CA PRO A 157 0.75 29.81 -14.86
C PRO A 157 -0.24 30.99 -14.81
N GLY A 158 0.22 32.23 -14.92
CA GLY A 158 -0.64 33.42 -14.96
C GLY A 158 -0.93 34.10 -13.62
N ILE A 159 -0.37 33.59 -12.51
CA ILE A 159 -0.28 34.36 -11.26
C ILE A 159 1.02 35.17 -11.29
N GLN A 160 0.90 36.48 -11.15
CA GLN A 160 2.04 37.40 -11.02
C GLN A 160 1.90 38.15 -9.71
N PHE A 161 2.90 38.01 -8.83
CA PHE A 161 2.94 38.77 -7.58
C PHE A 161 3.07 40.27 -7.86
N PRO A 162 2.53 41.14 -6.99
CA PRO A 162 2.73 42.58 -7.11
C PRO A 162 4.23 42.93 -7.14
N PRO A 163 4.67 43.99 -7.85
CA PRO A 163 6.09 44.37 -7.94
C PRO A 163 6.76 44.58 -6.58
N ALA A 164 6.01 45.01 -5.57
CA ALA A 164 6.48 45.20 -4.20
C ALA A 164 6.84 43.90 -3.47
N SER A 165 6.55 42.72 -4.03
CA SER A 165 6.90 41.42 -3.45
C SER A 165 8.41 41.23 -3.28
N GLN A 166 9.21 41.69 -4.24
CA GLN A 166 10.68 41.66 -4.15
C GLN A 166 11.18 42.54 -3.00
N ALA A 167 10.60 43.74 -2.85
CA ALA A 167 10.95 44.65 -1.77
C ALA A 167 10.55 44.08 -0.39
N LEU A 168 9.39 43.43 -0.28
CA LEU A 168 8.96 42.77 0.95
C LEU A 168 9.86 41.57 1.31
N THR A 169 10.25 40.77 0.31
CA THR A 169 11.18 39.64 0.51
C THR A 169 12.54 40.14 0.96
N ALA A 170 13.07 41.20 0.34
CA ALA A 170 14.32 41.84 0.75
C ALA A 170 14.23 42.44 2.17
N LEU A 171 13.08 43.03 2.53
CA LEU A 171 12.83 43.53 3.89
C LEU A 171 12.87 42.38 4.90
N MET A 172 12.16 41.28 4.65
CA MET A 172 12.20 40.10 5.51
C MET A 172 13.63 39.56 5.65
N GLY A 173 14.38 39.44 4.54
CA GLY A 173 15.77 38.99 4.56
C GLY A 173 16.75 39.95 5.26
N ALA A 174 16.51 41.26 5.24
CA ALA A 174 17.30 42.21 6.02
C ALA A 174 17.04 42.01 7.53
N TYR A 175 15.79 41.76 7.90
CA TYR A 175 15.38 41.47 9.27
C TYR A 175 16.00 40.16 9.78
N THR A 176 16.07 39.11 8.95
CA THR A 176 16.72 37.85 9.33
C THR A 176 18.22 38.04 9.59
N LYS A 177 18.92 38.80 8.73
CA LYS A 177 20.35 39.11 8.89
C LYS A 177 20.67 39.95 10.13
N SER A 178 19.73 40.79 10.55
CA SER A 178 19.88 41.62 11.75
C SER A 178 19.55 40.88 13.06
N ALA A 179 19.08 39.65 12.99
CA ALA A 179 18.62 38.86 14.13
C ALA A 179 19.61 37.80 14.59
N SER A 180 19.35 37.19 15.75
CA SER A 180 20.07 36.03 16.29
C SER A 180 20.11 34.88 15.26
N ARG A 181 21.25 34.16 15.21
CA ARG A 181 21.55 33.10 14.22
C ARG A 181 20.98 31.74 14.64
N VAL A 182 20.62 30.89 13.68
CA VAL A 182 19.95 29.59 13.94
C VAL A 182 20.92 28.56 14.53
N GLY A 183 20.67 28.11 15.77
CA GLY A 183 21.54 27.13 16.44
C GLY A 183 22.99 27.60 16.58
N GLU A 184 23.95 26.72 16.26
CA GLU A 184 25.39 27.06 16.18
C GLU A 184 25.84 27.57 14.80
N ASN A 185 24.93 27.64 13.82
CA ASN A 185 25.26 28.06 12.45
C ASN A 185 25.46 29.58 12.34
N GLU A 186 26.31 29.99 11.41
CA GLU A 186 26.64 31.41 11.19
C GLU A 186 25.61 32.17 10.32
N GLU A 187 24.65 31.46 9.73
CA GLU A 187 23.71 31.99 8.74
C GLU A 187 22.40 32.53 9.34
N ASP A 188 21.75 33.45 8.62
CA ASP A 188 20.40 33.92 8.94
C ASP A 188 19.33 32.88 8.58
N ILE A 189 18.15 32.94 9.22
CA ILE A 189 17.10 31.91 9.06
C ILE A 189 16.65 31.69 7.60
N TYR A 190 16.70 32.70 6.74
CA TYR A 190 16.36 32.51 5.33
C TYR A 190 17.44 31.71 4.60
N SER A 191 18.70 32.13 4.74
CA SER A 191 19.85 31.42 4.16
C SER A 191 19.94 29.98 4.66
N PHE A 192 19.71 29.76 5.95
CA PHE A 192 19.68 28.44 6.58
C PHE A 192 18.60 27.54 5.95
N LEU A 193 17.35 28.01 5.84
CA LEU A 193 16.27 27.20 5.26
C LEU A 193 16.47 26.90 3.76
N SER A 194 17.14 27.79 3.04
CA SER A 194 17.42 27.63 1.61
C SER A 194 18.71 26.85 1.31
N GLU A 195 19.55 26.59 2.31
CA GLU A 195 20.82 25.89 2.18
C GLU A 195 20.71 24.53 1.45
N PRO A 196 19.78 23.62 1.83
CA PRO A 196 19.66 22.33 1.14
C PRO A 196 19.37 22.50 -0.34
N SER A 197 18.54 23.48 -0.71
CA SER A 197 18.20 23.77 -2.10
C SER A 197 19.37 24.36 -2.89
N ARG A 198 20.28 25.11 -2.24
CA ARG A 198 21.48 25.63 -2.93
C ARG A 198 22.47 24.51 -3.24
N LEU A 199 22.61 23.56 -2.32
CA LEU A 199 23.54 22.43 -2.47
C LEU A 199 22.99 21.36 -3.43
N PHE A 200 21.68 21.10 -3.38
CA PHE A 200 21.01 20.04 -4.12
C PHE A 200 19.77 20.56 -4.87
N PRO A 201 19.93 21.46 -5.87
CA PRO A 201 18.82 22.18 -6.49
C PRO A 201 17.81 21.30 -7.23
N ASP A 202 18.22 20.10 -7.66
CA ASP A 202 17.44 19.23 -8.54
C ASP A 202 16.89 17.96 -7.86
N SER A 203 17.14 17.76 -6.56
CA SER A 203 16.88 16.50 -5.87
C SER A 203 16.25 16.69 -4.50
N LEU A 204 14.96 16.34 -4.34
CA LEU A 204 14.31 16.33 -3.02
C LEU A 204 14.96 15.31 -2.08
N THR A 205 15.37 14.15 -2.59
CA THR A 205 15.97 13.08 -1.79
C THR A 205 17.31 13.51 -1.20
N ASP A 206 18.16 14.18 -1.97
CA ASP A 206 19.47 14.64 -1.48
C ASP A 206 19.29 15.82 -0.50
N GLN A 207 18.33 16.72 -0.76
CA GLN A 207 17.97 17.77 0.20
C GLN A 207 17.53 17.19 1.54
N ILE A 208 16.62 16.20 1.53
CA ILE A 208 16.13 15.54 2.75
C ILE A 208 17.25 14.80 3.47
N THR A 209 18.13 14.12 2.74
CA THR A 209 19.29 13.42 3.30
C THR A 209 20.22 14.40 4.01
N PHE A 210 20.57 15.51 3.36
CA PHE A 210 21.37 16.58 3.97
C PHE A 210 20.74 17.11 5.26
N ILE A 211 19.43 17.38 5.25
CA ILE A 211 18.67 17.83 6.42
C ILE A 211 18.76 16.83 7.57
N ILE A 212 18.57 15.53 7.31
CA ILE A 212 18.65 14.49 8.34
C ILE A 212 20.04 14.42 8.97
N GLU A 213 21.09 14.55 8.15
CA GLU A 213 22.49 14.49 8.61
C GLU A 213 22.91 15.72 9.40
N HIS A 214 22.56 16.93 8.93
CA HIS A 214 23.10 18.18 9.45
C HIS A 214 22.16 18.88 10.45
N TRP A 215 20.85 18.65 10.36
CA TRP A 215 19.85 19.34 11.21
C TRP A 215 19.27 18.42 12.28
N ARG A 216 19.82 17.21 12.46
CA ARG A 216 19.29 16.17 13.35
C ARG A 216 18.89 16.68 14.75
N ASP A 217 19.77 17.46 15.38
CA ASP A 217 19.57 17.95 16.75
C ASP A 217 18.56 19.11 16.84
N LEU A 218 18.21 19.71 15.69
CA LEU A 218 17.20 20.75 15.61
C LEU A 218 15.78 20.19 15.52
N LEU A 219 15.63 18.92 15.09
CA LEU A 219 14.35 18.35 14.69
C LEU A 219 13.78 17.36 15.71
N PRO A 220 12.45 17.35 15.93
CA PRO A 220 11.79 16.28 16.66
C PRO A 220 12.02 14.92 16.00
N LYS A 221 12.14 13.86 16.80
CA LYS A 221 12.34 12.48 16.31
C LYS A 221 11.29 12.06 15.29
N ASP A 222 10.03 12.41 15.53
CA ASP A 222 8.93 12.04 14.63
C ASP A 222 9.11 12.66 13.24
N LEU A 223 9.57 13.92 13.16
CA LEU A 223 9.82 14.60 11.88
C LEU A 223 10.97 13.95 11.10
N ILE A 224 12.01 13.47 11.78
CA ILE A 224 13.09 12.69 11.15
C ILE A 224 12.53 11.40 10.54
N ILE A 225 11.64 10.71 11.25
CA ILE A 225 10.96 9.51 10.72
C ILE A 225 10.12 9.87 9.50
N MET A 226 9.42 11.02 9.50
CA MET A 226 8.66 11.48 8.33
C MET A 226 9.54 11.74 7.12
N LEU A 227 10.70 12.37 7.32
CA LEU A 227 11.68 12.66 6.27
C LEU A 227 12.26 11.37 5.68
N LEU A 228 12.61 10.39 6.51
CA LEU A 228 13.05 9.07 6.05
C LEU A 228 11.96 8.38 5.22
N ARG A 229 10.70 8.36 5.70
CA ARG A 229 9.59 7.79 4.93
C ARG A 229 9.33 8.53 3.62
N ALA A 230 9.55 9.85 3.56
CA ALA A 230 9.41 10.60 2.33
C ALA A 230 10.41 10.13 1.26
N ILE A 231 11.66 9.84 1.65
CA ILE A 231 12.66 9.23 0.77
C ILE A 231 12.18 7.84 0.31
N ASP A 232 11.73 6.99 1.22
CA ASP A 232 11.28 5.62 0.90
C ASP A 232 10.13 5.63 -0.11
N VAL A 233 9.15 6.52 0.07
CA VAL A 233 8.00 6.64 -0.84
C VAL A 233 8.42 7.11 -2.23
N ILE A 234 9.31 8.11 -2.34
CA ILE A 234 9.87 8.55 -3.63
C ILE A 234 10.62 7.39 -4.30
N SER A 235 11.44 6.67 -3.52
CA SER A 235 12.23 5.55 -4.04
C SER A 235 11.34 4.43 -4.58
N GLU A 236 10.24 4.11 -3.90
CA GLU A 236 9.34 3.05 -4.35
C GLU A 236 8.52 3.48 -5.58
N GLU A 237 8.08 4.75 -5.64
CA GLU A 237 7.33 5.27 -6.80
C GLU A 237 8.20 5.36 -8.06
N THR A 238 9.47 5.73 -7.91
CA THR A 238 10.43 5.87 -9.03
C THR A 238 11.14 4.57 -9.39
N LYS A 239 10.89 3.49 -8.62
CA LYS A 239 11.50 2.18 -8.85
C LYS A 239 11.17 1.70 -10.27
N PRO A 240 12.19 1.38 -11.08
CA PRO A 240 11.97 0.88 -12.43
C PRO A 240 11.13 -0.40 -12.41
N ARG A 241 9.98 -0.38 -13.09
CA ARG A 241 9.15 -1.56 -13.29
C ARG A 241 9.57 -2.27 -14.57
N PHE A 242 10.40 -3.30 -14.45
CA PHE A 242 10.77 -4.15 -15.57
C PHE A 242 9.80 -5.34 -15.65
N HIS A 243 9.24 -5.60 -16.83
CA HIS A 243 8.46 -6.80 -17.08
C HIS A 243 9.41 -7.99 -17.23
N GLY A 244 9.47 -8.86 -16.23
CA GLY A 244 10.02 -10.22 -16.35
C GLY A 244 11.54 -10.36 -16.13
N GLY A 245 11.87 -11.38 -15.35
CA GLY A 245 13.22 -11.85 -15.03
C GLY A 245 13.23 -12.31 -13.58
N PRO A 246 13.76 -13.51 -13.25
CA PRO A 246 13.92 -13.91 -11.86
C PRO A 246 14.88 -12.90 -11.22
N GLN A 247 14.34 -11.97 -10.43
CA GLN A 247 15.19 -11.24 -9.51
C GLN A 247 15.83 -12.29 -8.60
N THR A 248 17.12 -12.15 -8.36
CA THR A 248 17.74 -12.85 -7.24
C THR A 248 17.03 -12.34 -6.00
N SER A 249 16.07 -13.11 -5.48
CA SER A 249 15.52 -12.87 -4.15
C SER A 249 16.71 -12.83 -3.21
N ALA A 250 16.99 -11.65 -2.65
CA ALA A 250 17.91 -11.55 -1.54
C ALA A 250 17.21 -12.26 -0.38
N VAL A 251 17.53 -13.55 -0.19
CA VAL A 251 17.07 -14.29 0.99
C VAL A 251 17.57 -13.49 2.17
N PRO A 252 16.67 -12.91 3.00
CA PRO A 252 17.11 -12.14 4.14
C PRO A 252 18.00 -13.04 5.00
N ASP A 253 19.22 -12.61 5.24
CA ASP A 253 20.18 -13.35 6.03
C ASP A 253 19.85 -13.17 7.51
N TYR A 254 18.96 -14.02 8.01
CA TYR A 254 18.57 -14.05 9.42
C TYR A 254 19.67 -14.62 10.32
N SER A 255 20.81 -15.06 9.79
CA SER A 255 21.93 -15.56 10.60
C SER A 255 22.72 -14.43 11.28
N LYS A 256 22.65 -13.20 10.75
CA LYS A 256 23.51 -12.08 11.17
C LYS A 256 22.90 -11.15 12.20
N ASN A 257 21.57 -11.09 12.28
CA ASN A 257 20.88 -10.25 13.25
C ASN A 257 20.17 -11.16 14.26
N ASN A 258 20.68 -11.18 15.50
CA ASN A 258 20.06 -11.76 16.70
C ASN A 258 18.68 -11.12 17.04
N TRP A 259 17.83 -10.90 16.05
CA TRP A 259 16.50 -10.34 16.22
C TRP A 259 15.55 -11.46 16.64
N ALA A 260 15.43 -11.60 17.96
CA ALA A 260 14.73 -12.64 18.71
C ALA A 260 15.48 -13.99 18.74
N GLY A 261 15.69 -14.54 19.94
CA GLY A 261 16.49 -15.73 20.26
C GLY A 261 15.99 -17.07 19.70
N PHE A 262 15.65 -17.12 18.42
CA PHE A 262 15.33 -18.32 17.66
C PHE A 262 16.60 -18.85 16.99
N HIS A 263 17.51 -19.43 17.77
CA HIS A 263 18.34 -20.51 17.25
C HIS A 263 17.42 -21.72 17.02
N GLU A 264 16.58 -21.66 15.99
CA GLU A 264 15.85 -22.84 15.54
C GLU A 264 16.88 -23.79 14.95
N HIS A 265 17.25 -24.80 15.74
CA HIS A 265 17.99 -25.94 15.22
C HIS A 265 17.16 -26.57 14.10
N GLU A 266 17.78 -26.75 12.94
CA GLU A 266 17.21 -27.55 11.85
C GLU A 266 16.87 -28.95 12.39
N ALA A 267 15.60 -29.17 12.69
CA ALA A 267 15.07 -30.44 13.17
C ALA A 267 14.54 -31.26 11.98
N PHE A 268 15.36 -31.40 10.92
CA PHE A 268 15.02 -32.28 9.82
C PHE A 268 14.74 -33.68 10.37
N SER A 269 13.64 -34.28 9.95
CA SER A 269 13.46 -35.70 10.15
C SER A 269 14.60 -36.43 9.44
N ALA A 270 15.11 -37.51 10.03
CA ALA A 270 16.12 -38.30 9.37
C ALA A 270 15.59 -38.78 8.01
N ASP A 271 16.35 -38.54 6.94
CA ASP A 271 16.02 -39.00 5.59
C ASP A 271 15.71 -40.50 5.65
N SER A 272 14.42 -40.79 5.48
CA SER A 272 13.95 -42.16 5.49
C SER A 272 14.11 -42.70 4.07
N ASN A 273 14.66 -43.91 3.93
CA ASN A 273 14.96 -44.55 2.64
C ASN A 273 13.83 -44.54 1.59
N TRP A 274 12.58 -44.24 1.97
CA TRP A 274 11.48 -44.14 1.02
C TRP A 274 11.58 -42.89 0.12
N MET A 275 12.02 -41.72 0.63
CA MET A 275 12.04 -40.46 -0.12
C MET A 275 12.87 -40.51 -1.42
N PRO A 276 14.13 -41.00 -1.43
CA PRO A 276 14.92 -41.10 -2.66
C PRO A 276 14.41 -42.18 -3.65
N ASN A 277 13.49 -43.04 -3.22
CA ASN A 277 12.93 -44.12 -4.04
C ASN A 277 11.51 -43.83 -4.55
N VAL A 278 10.98 -42.61 -4.34
CA VAL A 278 9.65 -42.25 -4.83
C VAL A 278 9.67 -42.02 -6.34
N VAL A 279 8.86 -42.79 -7.06
CA VAL A 279 8.49 -42.51 -8.45
C VAL A 279 7.03 -42.06 -8.46
N MET A 280 6.81 -40.76 -8.61
CA MET A 280 5.48 -40.15 -8.46
C MET A 280 4.90 -39.71 -9.80
N ILE A 281 3.60 -39.94 -9.99
CA ILE A 281 2.82 -39.33 -11.07
C ILE A 281 1.83 -38.30 -10.48
N ALA A 282 1.82 -37.11 -11.06
CA ALA A 282 0.84 -36.07 -10.73
C ALA A 282 -0.36 -36.13 -11.68
N LYS A 283 -1.57 -36.05 -11.13
CA LYS A 283 -2.82 -36.03 -11.88
C LYS A 283 -3.68 -34.85 -11.41
N SER A 284 -4.09 -34.01 -12.36
CA SER A 284 -5.21 -33.08 -12.13
C SER A 284 -6.48 -33.90 -12.03
N THR A 285 -7.07 -33.97 -10.83
CA THR A 285 -8.09 -34.97 -10.49
C THR A 285 -9.29 -34.93 -11.44
N LEU A 286 -9.93 -33.77 -11.61
CA LEU A 286 -11.10 -33.64 -12.49
C LEU A 286 -10.78 -33.95 -13.96
N VAL A 287 -9.61 -33.53 -14.44
CA VAL A 287 -9.16 -33.82 -15.81
C VAL A 287 -8.90 -35.31 -15.98
N TRP A 288 -8.31 -35.96 -14.98
CA TRP A 288 -8.02 -37.38 -15.04
C TRP A 288 -9.30 -38.23 -15.01
N LEU A 289 -10.26 -37.88 -14.15
CA LEU A 289 -11.57 -38.55 -14.10
C LEU A 289 -12.33 -38.44 -15.44
N ASP A 290 -12.31 -37.27 -16.09
CA ASP A 290 -12.87 -37.08 -17.44
C ASP A 290 -12.11 -37.90 -18.51
N GLN A 291 -10.78 -37.93 -18.46
CA GLN A 291 -9.96 -38.74 -19.37
C GLN A 291 -10.25 -40.24 -19.22
N LEU A 292 -10.36 -40.73 -17.98
CA LEU A 292 -10.73 -42.12 -17.70
C LEU A 292 -12.14 -42.42 -18.22
N SER A 293 -13.09 -41.52 -18.01
CA SER A 293 -14.47 -41.68 -18.49
C SER A 293 -14.50 -41.89 -20.00
N LYS A 294 -13.75 -41.07 -20.74
CA LYS A 294 -13.60 -41.18 -22.20
C LYS A 294 -12.90 -42.47 -22.62
N HIS A 295 -11.87 -42.89 -21.89
CA HIS A 295 -11.09 -44.09 -22.20
C HIS A 295 -11.91 -45.38 -21.99
N TYR A 296 -12.64 -45.48 -20.88
CA TYR A 296 -13.37 -46.70 -20.51
C TYR A 296 -14.83 -46.72 -20.98
N GLY A 297 -15.35 -45.61 -21.51
CA GLY A 297 -16.68 -45.55 -22.14
C GLY A 297 -17.85 -45.47 -21.16
N TYR A 298 -17.61 -45.13 -19.90
CA TYR A 298 -18.64 -44.86 -18.89
C TYR A 298 -18.21 -43.71 -17.97
N GLN A 299 -19.17 -43.09 -17.29
CA GLN A 299 -18.90 -41.95 -16.41
C GLN A 299 -18.13 -42.38 -15.16
N ILE A 300 -17.00 -41.72 -14.91
CA ILE A 300 -16.14 -41.85 -13.73
C ILE A 300 -16.04 -40.45 -13.14
N THR A 301 -16.81 -40.19 -12.09
CA THR A 301 -16.93 -38.86 -11.46
C THR A 301 -16.36 -38.82 -10.04
N THR A 302 -16.22 -39.97 -9.38
CA THR A 302 -15.67 -40.05 -8.01
C THR A 302 -14.41 -40.90 -7.93
N LEU A 303 -13.60 -40.67 -6.89
CA LEU A 303 -12.31 -41.33 -6.71
C LEU A 303 -12.42 -42.86 -6.62
N ASP A 304 -13.49 -43.37 -5.99
CA ASP A 304 -13.75 -44.80 -5.84
C ASP A 304 -14.15 -45.49 -7.17
N GLN A 305 -14.56 -44.72 -8.18
CA GLN A 305 -14.91 -45.24 -9.50
C GLN A 305 -13.70 -45.43 -10.43
N ILE A 306 -12.51 -44.95 -10.04
CA ILE A 306 -11.29 -45.19 -10.81
C ILE A 306 -11.11 -46.71 -10.96
N PRO A 307 -10.93 -47.27 -12.17
CA PRO A 307 -10.88 -48.72 -12.37
C PRO A 307 -9.63 -49.34 -11.74
N ASP A 308 -9.77 -50.55 -11.18
CA ASP A 308 -8.62 -51.29 -10.61
C ASP A 308 -7.51 -51.53 -11.64
N CYS A 309 -7.87 -51.83 -12.89
CA CYS A 309 -6.89 -52.02 -13.96
C CYS A 309 -6.10 -50.75 -14.30
N GLU A 310 -6.62 -49.56 -13.98
CA GLU A 310 -5.86 -48.32 -14.12
C GLU A 310 -4.79 -48.21 -13.03
N LEU A 311 -5.13 -48.60 -11.80
CA LEU A 311 -4.17 -48.64 -10.69
C LEU A 311 -3.12 -49.74 -10.90
N ASP A 312 -3.51 -50.89 -11.46
CA ASP A 312 -2.59 -51.96 -11.85
C ASP A 312 -1.57 -51.46 -12.87
N LYS A 313 -2.01 -50.76 -13.92
CA LYS A 313 -1.11 -50.16 -14.92
C LYS A 313 -0.09 -49.20 -14.30
N LEU A 314 -0.52 -48.35 -13.36
CA LEU A 314 0.40 -47.42 -12.67
C LEU A 314 1.47 -48.19 -11.90
N ALA A 315 1.09 -49.26 -11.20
CA ALA A 315 2.02 -50.10 -10.46
C ALA A 315 2.98 -50.87 -11.38
N GLU A 316 2.47 -51.44 -12.49
CA GLU A 316 3.27 -52.12 -13.52
C GLU A 316 4.30 -51.19 -14.18
N GLN A 317 3.95 -49.91 -14.34
CA GLN A 317 4.85 -48.86 -14.84
C GLN A 317 5.88 -48.41 -13.80
N GLY A 318 5.81 -48.91 -12.57
CA GLY A 318 6.77 -48.63 -11.50
C GLY A 318 6.48 -47.38 -10.68
N PHE A 319 5.29 -46.77 -10.82
CA PHE A 319 4.91 -45.65 -9.95
C PHE A 319 4.65 -46.15 -8.52
N THR A 320 5.23 -45.44 -7.55
CA THR A 320 5.07 -45.69 -6.11
C THR A 320 4.29 -44.58 -5.41
N GLY A 321 4.01 -43.48 -6.11
CA GLY A 321 3.26 -42.33 -5.60
C GLY A 321 2.25 -41.82 -6.63
N LEU A 322 1.05 -41.49 -6.16
CA LEU A 322 0.00 -40.83 -6.95
C LEU A 322 -0.35 -39.50 -6.26
N TRP A 323 0.09 -38.39 -6.86
CA TRP A 323 -0.26 -37.05 -6.41
C TRP A 323 -1.53 -36.57 -7.12
N LEU A 324 -2.58 -36.33 -6.33
CA LEU A 324 -3.85 -35.83 -6.82
C LEU A 324 -3.98 -34.33 -6.54
N ILE A 325 -3.99 -33.55 -7.61
CA ILE A 325 -4.16 -32.09 -7.57
C ILE A 325 -5.65 -31.77 -7.57
N GLY A 326 -6.06 -30.90 -6.65
CA GLY A 326 -7.43 -30.38 -6.56
C GLY A 326 -8.44 -31.35 -5.96
N LEU A 327 -8.04 -32.07 -4.90
CA LEU A 327 -8.88 -32.94 -4.06
C LEU A 327 -9.81 -32.16 -3.12
N TRP A 328 -9.36 -31.00 -2.67
CA TRP A 328 -10.04 -30.21 -1.65
C TRP A 328 -11.27 -29.50 -2.20
N GLU A 329 -12.24 -29.23 -1.32
CA GLU A 329 -13.42 -28.43 -1.63
C GLU A 329 -12.99 -27.02 -2.07
N ARG A 330 -13.44 -26.61 -3.26
CA ARG A 330 -12.97 -25.40 -3.92
C ARG A 330 -13.94 -24.25 -3.71
N SER A 331 -13.41 -23.03 -3.77
CA SER A 331 -14.14 -21.77 -3.69
C SER A 331 -15.20 -21.65 -4.81
N PRO A 332 -16.50 -21.61 -4.48
CA PRO A 332 -17.54 -21.22 -5.45
C PRO A 332 -17.31 -19.84 -6.05
N ALA A 333 -16.79 -18.89 -5.25
CA ALA A 333 -16.43 -17.56 -5.73
C ALA A 333 -15.37 -17.61 -6.86
N SER A 334 -14.33 -18.44 -6.74
CA SER A 334 -13.32 -18.64 -7.80
C SER A 334 -13.95 -19.06 -9.13
N LYS A 335 -14.91 -19.98 -9.11
CA LYS A 335 -15.66 -20.39 -10.31
C LYS A 335 -16.49 -19.22 -10.87
N LYS A 336 -17.23 -18.53 -10.00
CA LYS A 336 -18.08 -17.39 -10.39
C LYS A 336 -17.27 -16.29 -11.06
N ILE A 337 -16.09 -15.97 -10.54
CA ILE A 337 -15.17 -15.00 -11.13
C ILE A 337 -14.79 -15.37 -12.56
N LYS A 338 -14.36 -16.62 -12.80
CA LYS A 338 -13.97 -17.08 -14.14
C LYS A 338 -15.12 -17.02 -15.14
N ASN A 339 -16.33 -17.36 -14.69
CA ASN A 339 -17.54 -17.25 -15.50
C ASN A 339 -17.84 -15.79 -15.88
N LEU A 340 -17.76 -14.87 -14.91
CA LEU A 340 -17.94 -13.43 -15.16
C LEU A 340 -16.87 -12.86 -16.11
N CYS A 341 -15.67 -13.43 -16.11
CA CYS A 341 -14.59 -13.08 -17.03
C CYS A 341 -14.67 -13.79 -18.40
N GLY A 342 -15.80 -14.41 -18.74
CA GLY A 342 -16.07 -14.98 -20.07
C GLY A 342 -15.64 -16.44 -20.26
N ASN A 343 -15.41 -17.19 -19.18
CA ASN A 343 -15.07 -18.61 -19.26
C ASN A 343 -16.12 -19.48 -18.51
N PRO A 344 -17.30 -19.72 -19.10
CA PRO A 344 -18.43 -20.37 -18.42
C PRO A 344 -18.22 -21.87 -18.13
N GLU A 345 -17.27 -22.52 -18.82
CA GLU A 345 -16.94 -23.94 -18.64
C GLU A 345 -15.82 -24.15 -17.58
N ALA A 346 -15.22 -23.07 -17.08
CA ALA A 346 -14.15 -23.18 -16.11
C ALA A 346 -14.64 -23.64 -14.74
N GLU A 347 -13.91 -24.58 -14.14
CA GLU A 347 -14.03 -24.88 -12.72
C GLU A 347 -13.19 -23.93 -11.86
N ALA A 348 -13.54 -23.88 -10.57
CA ALA A 348 -12.76 -23.18 -9.56
C ALA A 348 -11.30 -23.62 -9.56
N SER A 349 -10.39 -22.70 -9.23
CA SER A 349 -8.96 -22.99 -9.10
C SER A 349 -8.75 -24.12 -8.08
N ALA A 350 -7.86 -25.07 -8.39
CA ALA A 350 -7.48 -26.13 -7.46
C ALA A 350 -6.76 -25.60 -6.20
N TYR A 351 -6.30 -24.35 -6.23
CA TYR A 351 -5.58 -23.68 -5.15
C TYR A 351 -6.43 -22.61 -4.44
N ALA A 352 -7.63 -22.28 -4.95
CA ALA A 352 -8.59 -21.43 -4.25
C ALA A 352 -9.51 -22.30 -3.38
N LEU A 353 -9.03 -22.63 -2.18
CA LEU A 353 -9.68 -23.62 -1.30
C LEU A 353 -10.78 -23.00 -0.46
N LYS A 354 -11.95 -23.67 -0.40
CA LYS A 354 -12.99 -23.34 0.58
C LYS A 354 -12.59 -23.85 1.98
N GLY A 355 -12.01 -25.05 2.00
CA GLY A 355 -11.50 -25.72 3.20
C GLY A 355 -10.77 -27.01 2.81
N TYR A 356 -10.12 -27.64 3.78
CA TYR A 356 -9.39 -28.90 3.59
C TYR A 356 -10.27 -30.13 3.82
N ASP A 357 -11.48 -30.09 3.27
CA ASP A 357 -12.34 -31.26 3.14
C ASP A 357 -12.22 -31.83 1.73
N ILE A 358 -12.33 -33.15 1.59
CA ILE A 358 -12.34 -33.78 0.26
C ILE A 358 -13.63 -33.42 -0.46
N ALA A 359 -13.50 -32.91 -1.68
CA ALA A 359 -14.61 -32.35 -2.41
C ALA A 359 -15.74 -33.38 -2.58
N VAL A 360 -16.98 -32.95 -2.30
CA VAL A 360 -18.15 -33.83 -2.40
C VAL A 360 -18.35 -34.31 -3.84
N SER A 361 -18.01 -33.47 -4.81
CA SER A 361 -18.10 -33.75 -6.24
C SER A 361 -17.24 -34.93 -6.71
N ILE A 362 -16.18 -35.27 -5.97
CA ILE A 362 -15.31 -36.43 -6.25
C ILE A 362 -15.53 -37.59 -5.26
N GLY A 363 -16.61 -37.56 -4.49
CA GLY A 363 -17.04 -38.63 -3.58
C GLY A 363 -16.60 -38.49 -2.12
N GLY A 364 -15.94 -37.38 -1.77
CA GLY A 364 -15.57 -37.05 -0.39
C GLY A 364 -14.60 -38.05 0.27
N TRP A 365 -14.52 -37.96 1.60
CA TRP A 365 -13.61 -38.78 2.42
C TRP A 365 -13.77 -40.29 2.21
N LYS A 366 -15.00 -40.78 1.98
CA LYS A 366 -15.27 -42.20 1.74
C LYS A 366 -14.62 -42.69 0.43
N ALA A 367 -14.73 -41.90 -0.63
CA ALA A 367 -14.13 -42.25 -1.91
C ALA A 367 -12.60 -42.19 -1.86
N LEU A 368 -12.04 -41.18 -1.18
CA LEU A 368 -10.59 -41.09 -0.96
C LEU A 368 -10.08 -42.33 -0.19
N LYS A 369 -10.74 -42.71 0.90
CA LYS A 369 -10.34 -43.88 1.69
C LYS A 369 -10.37 -45.17 0.87
N ASN A 370 -11.41 -45.37 0.05
CA ASN A 370 -11.48 -46.52 -0.85
C ASN A 370 -10.30 -46.54 -1.85
N LEU A 371 -10.00 -45.39 -2.46
CA LEU A 371 -8.88 -45.27 -3.38
C LEU A 371 -7.55 -45.54 -2.68
N ASP A 372 -7.32 -44.98 -1.49
CA ASP A 372 -6.10 -45.20 -0.70
C ASP A 372 -5.89 -46.69 -0.39
N GLU A 373 -6.92 -47.39 0.08
CA GLU A 373 -6.84 -48.84 0.37
C GLU A 373 -6.42 -49.64 -0.88
N ARG A 374 -6.99 -49.31 -2.04
CA ARG A 374 -6.73 -49.98 -3.32
C ARG A 374 -5.35 -49.62 -3.90
N CYS A 375 -4.88 -48.40 -3.70
CA CYS A 375 -3.53 -47.97 -4.04
C CYS A 375 -2.47 -48.62 -3.13
N ARG A 376 -2.72 -48.70 -1.82
CA ARG A 376 -1.82 -49.35 -0.86
C ARG A 376 -1.63 -50.83 -1.13
N ALA A 377 -2.69 -51.54 -1.55
CA ALA A 377 -2.59 -52.93 -2.00
C ALA A 377 -1.58 -53.11 -3.15
N ARG A 378 -1.36 -52.05 -3.94
CA ARG A 378 -0.41 -51.97 -5.06
C ARG A 378 0.88 -51.24 -4.72
N ARG A 379 1.11 -50.93 -3.45
CA ARG A 379 2.27 -50.16 -2.94
C ARG A 379 2.38 -48.74 -3.52
N ILE A 380 1.26 -48.17 -3.97
CA ILE A 380 1.17 -46.78 -4.37
C ILE A 380 0.70 -45.97 -3.15
N ARG A 381 1.44 -44.94 -2.77
CA ARG A 381 1.03 -43.97 -1.74
C ARG A 381 0.33 -42.78 -2.39
N LEU A 382 -0.72 -42.29 -1.76
CA LEU A 382 -1.36 -41.05 -2.20
C LEU A 382 -0.59 -39.84 -1.69
N ALA A 383 -0.61 -38.76 -2.46
CA ALA A 383 -0.13 -37.45 -2.06
C ALA A 383 -1.13 -36.38 -2.50
N SER A 384 -1.15 -35.25 -1.79
CA SER A 384 -1.99 -34.10 -2.11
C SER A 384 -1.24 -32.79 -1.86
N ASP A 385 -1.75 -31.73 -2.47
CA ASP A 385 -1.28 -30.36 -2.22
C ASP A 385 -1.68 -29.89 -0.83
N MET A 386 -0.79 -29.13 -0.19
CA MET A 386 -1.13 -28.28 0.94
C MET A 386 -0.75 -26.85 0.57
N VAL A 387 -1.69 -25.92 0.67
CA VAL A 387 -1.55 -24.50 0.32
C VAL A 387 -1.52 -23.68 1.62
N PRO A 388 -0.34 -23.35 2.16
CA PRO A 388 -0.22 -22.60 3.41
C PRO A 388 -0.33 -21.09 3.20
N ASN A 389 -0.17 -20.60 1.97
CA ASN A 389 -0.04 -19.17 1.71
C ASN A 389 -1.38 -18.42 1.77
N HIS A 390 -2.44 -19.05 1.27
CA HIS A 390 -3.74 -18.41 1.07
C HIS A 390 -4.87 -19.44 1.10
N THR A 391 -6.10 -18.95 1.19
CA THR A 391 -7.34 -19.70 0.95
C THR A 391 -8.14 -19.06 -0.17
N GLY A 392 -9.28 -19.63 -0.57
CA GLY A 392 -10.24 -18.94 -1.43
C GLY A 392 -10.89 -17.74 -0.72
N ILE A 393 -11.29 -16.73 -1.48
CA ILE A 393 -11.91 -15.50 -0.91
C ILE A 393 -13.21 -15.73 -0.16
N ASP A 394 -13.89 -16.87 -0.37
CA ASP A 394 -15.11 -17.29 0.32
C ASP A 394 -14.90 -18.56 1.17
N SER A 395 -13.67 -18.79 1.63
CA SER A 395 -13.32 -19.91 2.51
C SER A 395 -14.02 -19.81 3.87
N ASP A 396 -14.13 -20.96 4.55
CA ASP A 396 -14.74 -21.03 5.88
C ASP A 396 -13.97 -20.14 6.88
N TRP A 397 -12.65 -20.02 6.71
CA TRP A 397 -11.83 -19.10 7.50
C TRP A 397 -12.12 -17.63 7.20
N ILE A 398 -12.45 -17.22 5.97
CA ILE A 398 -12.86 -15.82 5.72
C ILE A 398 -14.19 -15.50 6.42
N VAL A 399 -15.09 -16.47 6.50
CA VAL A 399 -16.40 -16.29 7.14
C VAL A 399 -16.26 -16.24 8.65
N HIS A 400 -15.50 -17.16 9.23
CA HIS A 400 -15.46 -17.40 10.68
C HIS A 400 -14.23 -16.83 11.40
N HIS A 401 -13.12 -16.63 10.69
CA HIS A 401 -11.82 -16.19 11.21
C HIS A 401 -11.17 -15.12 10.33
N PRO A 402 -11.85 -13.99 10.04
CA PRO A 402 -11.27 -12.93 9.21
C PRO A 402 -9.97 -12.35 9.78
N GLU A 403 -9.72 -12.48 11.09
CA GLU A 403 -8.49 -12.11 11.78
C GLU A 403 -7.25 -12.90 11.34
N TYR A 404 -7.42 -14.00 10.59
CA TYR A 404 -6.30 -14.75 10.04
C TYR A 404 -5.68 -14.13 8.80
N TYR A 405 -6.26 -13.06 8.26
CA TYR A 405 -5.88 -12.49 6.97
C TYR A 405 -5.28 -11.11 7.09
N VAL A 406 -4.39 -10.79 6.16
CA VAL A 406 -3.85 -9.44 6.02
C VAL A 406 -4.98 -8.52 5.55
N SER A 407 -5.29 -7.48 6.31
CA SER A 407 -6.42 -6.61 6.03
C SER A 407 -6.16 -5.15 6.43
N THR A 408 -6.98 -4.25 5.91
CA THR A 408 -7.06 -2.84 6.32
C THR A 408 -8.53 -2.43 6.48
N PRO A 409 -8.89 -1.57 7.46
CA PRO A 409 -10.25 -1.06 7.63
C PRO A 409 -10.62 0.04 6.62
N HIS A 410 -9.66 0.49 5.81
CA HIS A 410 -9.83 1.56 4.83
C HIS A 410 -9.38 1.11 3.45
N VAL A 411 -10.04 1.66 2.41
CA VAL A 411 -9.69 1.39 1.01
C VAL A 411 -8.21 1.74 0.78
N PRO A 412 -7.39 0.81 0.27
CA PRO A 412 -5.93 1.02 0.17
C PRO A 412 -5.52 2.03 -0.91
N TYR A 413 -6.34 2.19 -1.95
CA TYR A 413 -6.09 3.09 -3.08
C TYR A 413 -7.33 3.93 -3.41
N PRO A 414 -7.19 5.25 -3.62
CA PRO A 414 -8.33 6.12 -3.92
C PRO A 414 -9.08 5.78 -5.23
N SER A 415 -8.42 5.08 -6.16
CA SER A 415 -9.02 4.62 -7.41
C SER A 415 -9.95 3.42 -7.24
N TYR A 416 -9.86 2.68 -6.14
CA TYR A 416 -10.58 1.43 -5.99
C TYR A 416 -12.07 1.67 -5.75
N SER A 417 -12.87 0.84 -6.42
CA SER A 417 -14.32 0.78 -6.21
C SER A 417 -14.79 -0.67 -6.17
N PHE A 418 -15.89 -0.91 -5.46
CA PHE A 418 -16.41 -2.26 -5.18
C PHE A 418 -17.91 -2.29 -5.48
N ASN A 419 -18.28 -1.99 -6.73
CA ASN A 419 -19.67 -1.95 -7.20
C ASN A 419 -20.10 -3.25 -7.90
N GLY A 420 -19.15 -4.16 -8.14
CA GLY A 420 -19.39 -5.47 -8.72
C GLY A 420 -20.34 -6.38 -7.92
N PRO A 421 -20.66 -7.57 -8.47
CA PRO A 421 -21.59 -8.50 -7.83
C PRO A 421 -21.03 -9.07 -6.53
N ASP A 422 -21.92 -9.38 -5.58
CA ASP A 422 -21.56 -10.18 -4.40
C ASP A 422 -21.11 -11.59 -4.85
N LEU A 423 -19.90 -11.98 -4.49
CA LEU A 423 -19.30 -13.28 -4.82
C LEU A 423 -19.52 -14.32 -3.73
N SER A 424 -19.94 -13.90 -2.54
CA SER A 424 -20.22 -14.80 -1.42
C SER A 424 -21.41 -15.72 -1.73
N SER A 425 -21.30 -16.98 -1.31
CA SER A 425 -22.45 -17.89 -1.23
C SER A 425 -23.11 -17.89 0.16
N ASP A 426 -22.44 -17.29 1.15
CA ASP A 426 -22.96 -17.12 2.52
C ASP A 426 -23.83 -15.86 2.60
N SER A 427 -25.02 -15.98 3.18
CA SER A 427 -25.98 -14.87 3.28
C SER A 427 -25.59 -13.80 4.31
N THR A 428 -24.66 -14.10 5.20
CA THR A 428 -24.18 -13.22 6.28
C THR A 428 -22.97 -12.38 5.89
N ILE A 429 -22.25 -12.75 4.83
CA ILE A 429 -21.07 -12.02 4.34
C ILE A 429 -21.33 -11.51 2.91
N GLU A 430 -20.86 -10.30 2.60
CA GLU A 430 -20.71 -9.81 1.22
C GLU A 430 -19.23 -9.86 0.84
N ILE A 431 -18.92 -10.39 -0.35
CA ILE A 431 -17.56 -10.35 -0.91
C ILE A 431 -17.62 -9.66 -2.27
N LYS A 432 -16.85 -8.59 -2.44
CA LYS A 432 -16.72 -7.89 -3.72
C LYS A 432 -15.27 -7.68 -4.10
N ILE A 433 -14.93 -8.03 -5.33
CA ILE A 433 -13.62 -7.70 -5.92
C ILE A 433 -13.68 -6.28 -6.46
N GLU A 434 -12.51 -5.64 -6.45
CA GLU A 434 -12.29 -4.32 -7.03
C GLU A 434 -12.69 -4.29 -8.52
N ASP A 435 -13.41 -3.24 -8.93
CA ASP A 435 -14.11 -3.16 -10.22
C ASP A 435 -13.17 -3.19 -11.44
N HIS A 436 -11.99 -2.58 -11.35
CA HIS A 436 -11.02 -2.54 -12.46
C HIS A 436 -10.40 -3.91 -12.76
N TYR A 437 -10.60 -4.92 -11.90
CA TYR A 437 -10.29 -6.31 -12.24
C TYR A 437 -11.05 -6.80 -13.48
N PHE A 438 -12.36 -6.52 -13.55
CA PHE A 438 -13.21 -7.08 -14.61
C PHE A 438 -12.87 -6.51 -15.99
N ASN A 439 -12.46 -5.23 -16.03
CA ASN A 439 -12.07 -4.55 -17.27
C ASN A 439 -10.54 -4.55 -17.50
N ARG A 440 -9.75 -5.10 -16.56
CA ARG A 440 -8.29 -5.23 -16.60
C ARG A 440 -7.55 -3.90 -16.75
N THR A 441 -8.06 -2.84 -16.12
CA THR A 441 -7.43 -1.51 -16.15
C THR A 441 -6.60 -1.18 -14.91
N ASP A 442 -6.72 -1.99 -13.85
CA ASP A 442 -5.86 -1.93 -12.65
C ASP A 442 -5.68 -3.34 -12.07
N ALA A 443 -4.71 -3.50 -11.17
CA ALA A 443 -4.53 -4.70 -10.37
C ALA A 443 -5.46 -4.61 -9.14
N ALA A 444 -6.36 -5.58 -8.97
CA ALA A 444 -7.12 -5.72 -7.74
C ALA A 444 -6.25 -6.37 -6.67
N VAL A 445 -5.67 -5.59 -5.76
CA VAL A 445 -4.80 -6.15 -4.68
C VAL A 445 -5.57 -6.53 -3.42
N THR A 446 -6.80 -6.03 -3.29
CA THR A 446 -7.70 -6.34 -2.17
C THR A 446 -9.11 -6.59 -2.67
N PHE A 447 -9.86 -7.39 -1.93
CA PHE A 447 -11.31 -7.47 -2.04
C PHE A 447 -11.98 -6.91 -0.79
N MET A 448 -13.20 -6.42 -0.93
CA MET A 448 -14.03 -5.99 0.18
C MET A 448 -14.77 -7.18 0.78
N ARG A 449 -14.69 -7.32 2.10
CA ARG A 449 -15.53 -8.18 2.93
C ARG A 449 -16.43 -7.29 3.80
N LEU A 450 -17.73 -7.48 3.72
CA LEU A 450 -18.71 -6.88 4.64
C LEU A 450 -19.37 -7.99 5.45
N ASP A 451 -19.23 -7.94 6.78
CA ASP A 451 -20.10 -8.74 7.65
C ASP A 451 -21.45 -8.03 7.79
N LYS A 452 -22.50 -8.63 7.21
CA LYS A 452 -23.85 -8.05 7.15
C LYS A 452 -24.52 -7.99 8.54
N ARG A 453 -23.99 -8.70 9.55
CA ARG A 453 -24.52 -8.73 10.92
C ARG A 453 -23.95 -7.61 11.77
N SER A 454 -22.64 -7.37 11.69
CA SER A 454 -21.95 -6.32 12.44
C SER A 454 -21.84 -4.99 11.67
N HIS A 455 -22.08 -5.01 10.36
CA HIS A 455 -21.78 -3.93 9.42
C HIS A 455 -20.28 -3.58 9.35
N GLU A 456 -19.42 -4.49 9.76
CA GLU A 456 -17.97 -4.32 9.66
C GLU A 456 -17.51 -4.51 8.22
N ILE A 457 -16.76 -3.54 7.70
CA ILE A 457 -16.13 -3.59 6.39
C ILE A 457 -14.62 -3.77 6.59
N GLN A 458 -14.04 -4.73 5.88
CA GLN A 458 -12.61 -4.99 5.83
C GLN A 458 -12.19 -5.12 4.36
N TYR A 459 -11.00 -4.61 4.03
CA TYR A 459 -10.38 -4.84 2.73
C TYR A 459 -9.24 -5.83 2.93
N ILE A 460 -9.43 -7.04 2.43
CA ILE A 460 -8.51 -8.18 2.64
C ILE A 460 -7.63 -8.32 1.40
N PHE A 461 -6.33 -8.51 1.63
CA PHE A 461 -5.36 -8.66 0.55
C PHE A 461 -5.48 -10.01 -0.15
N HIS A 462 -5.32 -10.00 -1.46
CA HIS A 462 -5.25 -11.20 -2.27
C HIS A 462 -3.92 -11.94 -2.09
N GLY A 463 -3.93 -13.26 -2.26
CA GLY A 463 -2.74 -14.08 -2.20
C GLY A 463 -1.70 -13.65 -3.25
N ASN A 464 -0.43 -13.60 -2.84
CA ASN A 464 0.70 -13.29 -3.72
C ASN A 464 1.94 -14.07 -3.28
N ASP A 465 2.80 -14.48 -4.22
CA ASP A 465 4.13 -15.08 -3.98
C ASP A 465 5.28 -14.06 -4.05
N GLY A 466 4.96 -12.76 -4.14
CA GLY A 466 5.92 -11.70 -4.38
C GLY A 466 6.18 -11.41 -5.86
N THR A 467 5.40 -12.00 -6.77
CA THR A 467 5.38 -11.63 -8.19
C THR A 467 4.46 -10.43 -8.44
N SER A 468 4.41 -9.95 -9.69
CA SER A 468 3.83 -8.65 -10.04
C SER A 468 2.32 -8.54 -9.80
N MET A 469 1.55 -9.62 -10.00
CA MET A 469 0.09 -9.58 -9.93
C MET A 469 -0.45 -10.61 -8.92
N PRO A 470 -1.33 -10.21 -7.99
CA PRO A 470 -1.93 -11.12 -7.03
C PRO A 470 -2.95 -12.07 -7.67
N TRP A 471 -3.28 -13.15 -6.96
CA TRP A 471 -4.31 -14.11 -7.36
C TRP A 471 -5.68 -13.70 -6.78
N ASN A 472 -6.51 -13.11 -7.64
CA ASN A 472 -7.72 -12.38 -7.23
C ASN A 472 -8.89 -13.26 -6.75
N ASP A 473 -8.75 -14.58 -6.81
CA ASP A 473 -9.70 -15.54 -6.23
C ASP A 473 -9.21 -16.14 -4.90
N THR A 474 -8.13 -15.59 -4.33
CA THR A 474 -7.54 -16.05 -3.06
C THR A 474 -7.38 -14.92 -2.05
N ALA A 475 -7.26 -15.27 -0.76
CA ALA A 475 -7.07 -14.36 0.35
C ALA A 475 -5.77 -14.68 1.12
N GLN A 476 -4.93 -13.68 1.34
CA GLN A 476 -3.59 -13.82 1.92
C GLN A 476 -3.64 -14.00 3.44
N LEU A 477 -3.07 -15.10 3.92
CA LEU A 477 -2.93 -15.37 5.34
C LEU A 477 -1.87 -14.45 5.97
N ASP A 478 -2.16 -13.95 7.17
CA ASP A 478 -1.26 -13.13 7.97
C ASP A 478 -0.40 -13.99 8.90
N PHE A 479 0.82 -14.29 8.45
CA PHE A 479 1.79 -15.03 9.26
C PHE A 479 2.43 -14.21 10.38
N LEU A 480 2.19 -12.89 10.49
CA LEU A 480 2.59 -12.10 11.65
C LEU A 480 1.70 -12.43 12.86
N ASN A 481 0.44 -12.80 12.62
CA ASN A 481 -0.48 -13.24 13.66
C ASN A 481 -0.12 -14.67 14.17
N PRO A 482 0.21 -14.84 15.47
CA PRO A 482 0.54 -16.16 16.03
C PRO A 482 -0.62 -17.17 15.96
N GLN A 483 -1.87 -16.72 16.01
CA GLN A 483 -3.04 -17.59 15.92
C GLN A 483 -3.18 -18.18 14.52
N THR A 484 -2.93 -17.38 13.47
CA THR A 484 -2.89 -17.86 12.09
C THR A 484 -1.83 -18.94 11.92
N ARG A 485 -0.62 -18.72 12.47
CA ARG A 485 0.46 -19.72 12.39
C ARG A 485 0.04 -21.05 13.02
N GLU A 486 -0.54 -21.00 14.22
CA GLU A 486 -1.02 -22.20 14.89
C GLU A 486 -2.13 -22.91 14.10
N ALA A 487 -3.12 -22.16 13.59
CA ALA A 487 -4.20 -22.72 12.78
C ALA A 487 -3.68 -23.43 11.52
N VAL A 488 -2.72 -22.80 10.82
CA VAL A 488 -2.08 -23.39 9.64
C VAL A 488 -1.26 -24.63 10.02
N ILE A 489 -0.53 -24.64 11.14
CA ILE A 489 0.19 -25.83 11.63
C ILE A 489 -0.76 -26.99 11.86
N GLN A 490 -1.89 -26.77 12.55
CA GLN A 490 -2.89 -27.81 12.79
C GLN A 490 -3.48 -28.32 11.47
N GLN A 491 -3.69 -27.43 10.50
CA GLN A 491 -4.18 -27.80 9.17
C GLN A 491 -3.16 -28.65 8.38
N ILE A 492 -1.87 -28.30 8.44
CA ILE A 492 -0.78 -29.09 7.85
C ILE A 492 -0.75 -30.48 8.47
N ILE A 493 -0.80 -30.56 9.81
CA ILE A 493 -0.80 -31.84 10.53
C ILE A 493 -2.03 -32.67 10.16
N HIS A 494 -3.19 -32.04 10.02
CA HIS A 494 -4.41 -32.72 9.56
C HIS A 494 -4.22 -33.32 8.16
N VAL A 495 -3.73 -32.54 7.19
CA VAL A 495 -3.47 -33.04 5.83
C VAL A 495 -2.45 -34.19 5.86
N ALA A 496 -1.33 -34.02 6.56
CA ALA A 496 -0.27 -35.03 6.67
C ALA A 496 -0.69 -36.32 7.39
N ARG A 497 -1.76 -36.30 8.19
CA ARG A 497 -2.32 -37.53 8.81
C ARG A 497 -3.17 -38.35 7.84
N ASN A 498 -3.68 -37.72 6.77
CA ASN A 498 -4.59 -38.34 5.82
C ASN A 498 -3.89 -38.92 4.57
N PHE A 499 -2.62 -38.59 4.36
CA PHE A 499 -1.77 -39.03 3.24
C PHE A 499 -0.44 -39.54 3.80
#